data_AF-A0A926GG75-F1
#
_entry.id   AF-A0A926GG75-F1
#
_cell.length_a   1.000
_cell.length_b   1.000
_cell.length_c   1.000
_cell.angle_alpha   90.00
_cell.angle_beta   90.00
_cell.angle_gamma   90.00
#
_symmetry.space_group_name_H-M   'P 1'
#
loop_
_entity.id
_entity.type
_entity.pdbx_description
1 polymer ?
#
loop_
_entity_poly.entity_id
_entity_poly.type
_entity_poly.pdbx_seq_one_letter_code
_entity_poly.pdbx_strand_id
1 'polypeptide(L)'
;MTPISAADTCHVASSPCPADWPAQRLSEARSIVADFVHHPDSLIILACHAIAAHSPDPQERREALALAGLLIAVSNRKPKGGAA
;
A
#
# COMPACT_ATOMS: atom_id res chain seq x y z
N MET A 1 -15.55 2.44 47.38
CA MET A 1 -16.19 2.42 46.05
C MET A 1 -15.30 3.20 45.10
N THR A 2 -14.48 2.50 44.33
CA THR A 2 -13.66 3.04 43.22
C THR A 2 -14.18 2.41 41.93
N PRO A 3 -14.49 3.18 40.87
CA PRO A 3 -14.91 2.59 39.61
C PRO A 3 -13.70 1.96 38.89
N ILE A 4 -13.90 0.75 38.37
CA ILE A 4 -12.94 0.03 37.55
C ILE A 4 -12.84 0.77 36.21
N SER A 5 -11.62 1.19 35.87
CA SER A 5 -11.28 1.79 34.58
C SER A 5 -11.53 0.79 33.46
N ALA A 6 -12.45 1.11 32.55
CA ALA A 6 -12.78 0.30 31.37
C ALA A 6 -11.72 0.48 30.27
N ALA A 7 -10.47 0.15 30.59
CA ALA A 7 -9.41 0.04 29.61
C ALA A 7 -8.90 -1.41 29.61
N ASP A 8 -8.75 -1.94 28.41
CA ASP A 8 -8.13 -3.21 28.08
C ASP A 8 -8.93 -4.48 28.39
N THR A 9 -9.68 -4.96 27.40
CA THR A 9 -9.35 -6.28 26.82
C THR A 9 -10.00 -6.43 25.44
N CYS A 10 -9.26 -6.04 24.40
CA CYS A 10 -9.55 -6.48 23.03
C CYS A 10 -8.33 -7.22 22.46
N HIS A 11 -7.84 -8.21 23.22
CA HIS A 11 -6.84 -9.15 22.73
C HIS A 11 -7.40 -10.57 22.73
N VAL A 12 -8.45 -10.80 21.93
CA VAL A 12 -8.95 -12.13 21.61
C VAL A 12 -9.49 -12.12 20.18
N ALA A 13 -8.81 -12.87 19.30
CA ALA A 13 -9.24 -13.32 17.97
C ALA A 13 -9.86 -12.26 17.02
N SER A 14 -9.02 -11.62 16.20
CA SER A 14 -9.43 -10.70 15.13
C SER A 14 -10.29 -11.38 14.06
N SER A 15 -11.60 -11.46 14.27
CA SER A 15 -12.51 -11.26 13.15
C SER A 15 -12.45 -9.78 12.78
N PRO A 16 -12.10 -9.42 11.52
CA PRO A 16 -11.97 -8.03 11.14
C PRO A 16 -13.33 -7.34 11.29
N CYS A 17 -13.40 -6.36 12.17
CA CYS A 17 -14.52 -5.43 12.21
C CYS A 17 -14.57 -4.74 10.83
N PRO A 18 -15.73 -4.67 10.14
CA PRO A 18 -15.85 -4.01 8.84
C PRO A 18 -15.49 -2.52 8.82
N ALA A 19 -15.22 -1.92 9.98
CA ALA A 19 -15.23 -0.47 10.17
C ALA A 19 -14.12 0.29 9.44
N ASP A 20 -12.93 -0.28 9.20
CA ASP A 20 -11.81 0.48 8.63
C ASP A 20 -11.02 -0.27 7.55
N TRP A 21 -11.69 -1.11 6.76
CA TRP A 21 -11.09 -1.81 5.63
C TRP A 21 -10.23 -0.90 4.72
N PRO A 22 -10.70 0.30 4.30
CA PRO A 22 -9.89 1.20 3.48
C PRO A 22 -8.59 1.65 4.15
N ALA A 23 -8.62 1.94 5.45
CA ALA A 23 -7.43 2.40 6.18
C ALA A 23 -6.41 1.26 6.36
N GLN A 24 -6.87 0.05 6.62
CA GLN A 24 -6.01 -1.14 6.70
C GLN A 24 -5.33 -1.43 5.36
N ARG A 25 -6.09 -1.40 4.25
CA ARG A 25 -5.55 -1.57 2.90
C ARG A 25 -4.54 -0.48 2.54
N LEU A 26 -4.80 0.77 2.93
CA LEU A 26 -3.86 1.87 2.72
C LEU A 26 -2.55 1.67 3.50
N SER A 27 -2.63 1.24 4.76
CA SER A 27 -1.44 0.96 5.57
C SER A 27 -0.60 -0.19 4.97
N GLU A 28 -1.26 -1.26 4.55
CA GLU A 28 -0.59 -2.41 3.92
C GLU A 28 0.08 -2.02 2.59
N ALA A 29 -0.61 -1.25 1.77
CA ALA A 29 -0.05 -0.74 0.51
C ALA A 29 1.19 0.13 0.76
N ARG A 30 1.18 0.99 1.77
CA ARG A 30 2.35 1.79 2.16
C ARG A 30 3.52 0.92 2.62
N SER A 31 3.27 -0.14 3.39
CA SER A 31 4.34 -1.07 3.78
C SER A 31 4.96 -1.78 2.58
N ILE A 32 4.15 -2.20 1.60
CA ILE A 32 4.63 -2.83 0.37
C ILE A 32 5.49 -1.85 -0.45
N VAL A 33 5.06 -0.60 -0.59
CA VAL A 33 5.84 0.41 -1.32
C VAL A 33 7.15 0.75 -0.59
N ALA A 34 7.13 0.80 0.75
CA ALA A 34 8.34 1.02 1.54
C ALA A 34 9.35 -0.14 1.39
N ASP A 35 8.86 -1.37 1.25
CA ASP A 35 9.67 -2.58 1.12
C ASP A 35 9.86 -3.03 -0.35
N PHE A 36 9.90 -2.07 -1.29
CA PHE A 36 9.80 -2.36 -2.72
C PHE A 36 10.89 -3.31 -3.25
N VAL A 37 12.05 -3.37 -2.60
CA VAL A 37 13.17 -4.25 -2.99
C VAL A 37 12.82 -5.73 -2.84
N HIS A 38 11.89 -6.08 -1.94
CA HIS A 38 11.50 -7.45 -1.64
C HIS A 38 10.22 -7.89 -2.35
N HIS A 39 9.70 -7.06 -3.26
CA HIS A 39 8.41 -7.25 -3.89
C HIS A 39 8.50 -7.11 -5.41
N PRO A 40 7.72 -7.90 -6.17
CA PRO A 40 7.71 -7.77 -7.62
C PRO A 40 7.02 -6.46 -8.03
N ASP A 41 7.46 -5.87 -9.15
CA ASP A 41 6.90 -4.63 -9.71
C ASP A 41 5.36 -4.67 -9.83
N SER A 42 4.80 -5.83 -10.16
CA SER A 42 3.35 -6.03 -10.24
C SER A 42 2.63 -5.79 -8.91
N LEU A 43 3.24 -6.18 -7.78
CA LEU A 43 2.70 -5.95 -6.44
C LEU A 43 2.85 -4.47 -6.05
N ILE A 44 3.97 -3.84 -6.43
CA ILE A 44 4.18 -2.39 -6.21
C ILE A 44 3.15 -1.57 -6.97
N ILE A 45 2.89 -1.91 -8.24
CA ILE A 45 1.86 -1.25 -9.06
C ILE A 45 0.48 -1.40 -8.40
N LEU A 46 0.13 -2.58 -7.91
CA LEU A 46 -1.13 -2.81 -7.20
C LEU A 46 -1.24 -1.97 -5.92
N ALA A 47 -0.17 -1.92 -5.12
CA ALA A 47 -0.12 -1.11 -3.91
C ALA A 47 -0.26 0.39 -4.23
N CYS A 48 0.40 0.88 -5.27
CA CYS A 48 0.24 2.26 -5.75
C CYS A 48 -1.21 2.58 -6.14
N HIS A 49 -1.93 1.65 -6.79
CA HIS A 49 -3.35 1.84 -7.08
C HIS A 49 -4.22 1.87 -5.82
N ALA A 50 -3.91 1.04 -4.81
CA ALA A 50 -4.60 1.07 -3.53
C ALA A 50 -4.38 2.41 -2.79
N ILE A 51 -3.16 2.95 -2.82
CA ILE A 51 -2.84 4.28 -2.27
C ILE A 51 -3.61 5.37 -3.03
N ALA A 52 -3.61 5.32 -4.36
CA ALA A 52 -4.32 6.30 -5.19
C ALA A 52 -5.85 6.30 -4.95
N ALA A 53 -6.42 5.15 -4.59
CA ALA A 53 -7.85 4.98 -4.31
C ALA A 53 -8.25 5.40 -2.89
N HIS A 54 -7.38 5.20 -1.90
CA HIS A 54 -7.76 5.32 -0.49
C HIS A 54 -7.03 6.42 0.29
N SER A 55 -5.95 6.98 -0.25
CA SER A 55 -5.24 8.04 0.45
C SER A 55 -6.07 9.33 0.55
N PRO A 56 -6.11 9.97 1.73
CA PRO A 56 -6.71 11.29 1.89
C PRO A 56 -5.81 12.42 1.36
N ASP A 57 -4.52 12.15 1.11
CA ASP A 57 -3.56 13.14 0.63
C ASP A 57 -3.49 13.16 -0.91
N PRO A 58 -3.90 14.25 -1.57
CA PRO A 58 -3.82 14.36 -3.02
C PRO A 58 -2.39 14.30 -3.57
N GLN A 59 -1.37 14.68 -2.79
CA GLN A 59 0.02 14.58 -3.23
C GLN A 59 0.48 13.12 -3.27
N GLU A 60 0.27 12.37 -2.18
CA GLU A 60 0.57 10.95 -2.12
C GLU A 60 -0.12 10.16 -3.25
N ARG A 61 -1.38 10.49 -3.57
CA ARG A 61 -2.11 9.87 -4.71
C ARG A 61 -1.41 10.11 -6.04
N ARG A 62 -0.92 11.33 -6.30
CA ARG A 62 -0.21 11.67 -7.55
C ARG A 62 1.13 10.95 -7.63
N GLU A 63 1.88 10.93 -6.53
CA GLU A 63 3.18 10.28 -6.46
C GLU A 63 3.07 8.76 -6.67
N ALA A 64 2.07 8.11 -6.06
CA ALA A 64 1.80 6.69 -6.25
C ALA A 64 1.50 6.35 -7.72
N LEU A 65 0.67 7.16 -8.40
CA LEU A 65 0.37 6.98 -9.82
C LEU A 65 1.60 7.23 -10.72
N ALA A 66 2.43 8.22 -10.38
CA ALA A 66 3.68 8.48 -11.11
C ALA A 66 4.65 7.30 -11.01
N LEU A 67 4.80 6.72 -9.81
CA LEU A 67 5.61 5.53 -9.59
C LEU A 67 5.08 4.33 -10.37
N ALA A 68 3.77 4.07 -10.32
CA ALA A 68 3.15 2.98 -11.09
C ALA A 68 3.40 3.16 -12.60
N GLY A 69 3.24 4.37 -13.12
CA GLY A 69 3.52 4.70 -14.52
C GLY A 69 4.98 4.47 -14.90
N LEU A 70 5.93 4.82 -14.01
CA LEU A 70 7.35 4.60 -14.23
C LEU A 70 7.68 3.10 -14.31
N LEU A 71 7.16 2.29 -13.39
CA LEU A 71 7.39 0.83 -13.37
C LEU A 71 6.82 0.15 -14.62
N ILE A 72 5.62 0.54 -15.04
CA ILE A 72 5.01 0.05 -16.30
C ILE A 72 5.87 0.45 -17.50
N ALA A 73 6.32 1.70 -17.57
CA ALA A 73 7.15 2.18 -18.67
C ALA A 73 8.51 1.46 -18.72
N VAL A 74 9.15 1.23 -17.57
CA VAL A 74 10.41 0.48 -17.45
C VAL A 74 10.20 -0.98 -17.87
N SER A 75 9.14 -1.63 -17.38
CA SER A 75 8.82 -3.03 -17.70
C SER A 75 8.57 -3.25 -19.20
N ASN A 76 7.95 -2.27 -19.86
CA ASN A 76 7.67 -2.33 -21.31
C ASN A 76 8.87 -1.96 -22.18
N ARG A 77 9.99 -1.48 -21.62
CA ARG A 77 11.19 -1.19 -22.40
C ARG A 77 11.85 -2.51 -22.83
N LYS A 78 11.63 -2.89 -24.09
CA LYS A 78 12.42 -3.93 -24.76
C LYS A 78 13.89 -3.50 -24.77
N PRO A 79 14.83 -4.33 -24.30
CA PRO A 79 16.25 -4.00 -24.44
C PRO A 79 16.54 -3.83 -25.93
N LYS A 80 17.02 -2.64 -26.32
CA LYS A 80 17.65 -2.47 -27.63
C LYS A 80 18.90 -3.34 -27.60
N GLY A 81 18.77 -4.57 -28.10
CA GLY A 81 19.88 -5.50 -28.25
C GLY A 81 21.05 -4.79 -28.92
N GLY A 82 22.25 -5.00 -28.36
CA GLY A 82 23.49 -4.41 -28.85
C GLY A 82 23.65 -4.66 -30.34
N ALA A 83 23.93 -3.58 -31.08
CA ALA A 83 24.61 -3.69 -32.35
C ALA A 83 26.08 -3.95 -32.02
N ALA A 84 26.49 -5.21 -32.16
CA ALA A 84 27.88 -5.61 -32.34
C ALA A 84 28.14 -5.75 -33.84
#